data_AF-A0A086ZTB1-F1
#
_entry.id   AF-A0A086ZTB1-F1
#
_cell.length_a   1.000
_cell.length_b   1.000
_cell.length_c   1.000
_cell.angle_alpha   90.00
_cell.angle_beta   90.00
_cell.angle_gamma   90.00
#
_symmetry.space_group_name_H-M   'P 1'
#
loop_
_entity.id
_entity.type
_entity.pdbx_description
1 polymer ?
#
loop_
_entity_poly.entity_id
_entity_poly.type
_entity_poly.pdbx_seq_one_letter_code
_entity_poly.pdbx_strand_id
1 'polypeptide(L)'
;MNNAKATELAAEVTHSLHIKVAMTKGMTMTSLAKVMHIDRNTVKNRLESGDVSLKTFFVIAAEAGCDPLALIAEAIEVVGRRAIEPKPTDNRPKTNRPQPSTRIKKGNHHGSHLSR
;
A
#
# COMPACT_ATOMS: atom_id res chain seq x y z
N MET A 1 -0.86 10.93 23.50
CA MET A 1 -0.47 11.37 22.15
C MET A 1 0.51 10.42 21.44
N ASN A 2 0.53 9.11 21.74
CA ASN A 2 1.61 8.23 21.26
C ASN A 2 1.15 7.13 20.27
N ASN A 3 -0.16 6.91 20.12
CA ASN A 3 -0.65 5.76 19.38
C ASN A 3 -0.47 5.93 17.86
N ALA A 4 -0.72 7.13 17.32
CA ALA A 4 -0.61 7.38 15.88
C ALA A 4 0.82 7.16 15.33
N LYS A 5 1.84 7.62 16.06
CA LYS A 5 3.26 7.39 15.66
C LYS A 5 3.67 5.93 15.76
N ALA A 6 3.16 5.21 16.77
CA ALA A 6 3.42 3.78 16.90
C ALA A 6 2.75 2.98 15.76
N THR A 7 1.53 3.37 15.35
CA THR A 7 0.85 2.76 14.20
C THR A 7 1.57 3.05 12.90
N GLU A 8 2.03 4.28 12.68
CA GLU A 8 2.82 4.65 11.50
C GLU A 8 4.13 3.86 11.41
N LEU A 9 4.83 3.72 12.55
CA LEU A 9 6.05 2.91 12.63
C LEU A 9 5.79 1.44 12.30
N ALA A 10 4.74 0.85 12.87
CA ALA A 10 4.39 -0.56 12.61
C ALA A 10 4.06 -0.80 11.13
N ALA A 11 3.36 0.15 10.49
CA ALA A 11 3.07 0.08 9.06
C ALA A 11 4.36 0.13 8.21
N GLU A 12 5.29 1.03 8.55
CA GLU A 12 6.55 1.17 7.81
C GLU A 12 7.47 -0.06 7.99
N VAL A 13 7.54 -0.61 9.21
CA VAL A 13 8.28 -1.87 9.47
C VAL A 13 7.71 -3.01 8.63
N THR A 14 6.38 -3.15 8.60
CA THR A 14 5.74 -4.24 7.85
C THR A 14 5.89 -4.06 6.35
N HIS A 15 5.83 -2.82 5.87
CA HIS A 15 6.07 -2.49 4.47
C HIS A 15 7.50 -2.83 4.04
N SER A 16 8.51 -2.45 4.84
CA SER A 16 9.91 -2.81 4.58
C SER A 16 10.11 -4.32 4.55
N LEU A 17 9.51 -5.04 5.51
CA LEU A 17 9.54 -6.51 5.54
C LEU A 17 8.89 -7.10 4.28
N HIS A 18 7.74 -6.60 3.84
CA HIS A 18 7.04 -7.08 2.65
C HIS A 18 7.91 -6.93 1.38
N ILE A 19 8.58 -5.78 1.23
CA ILE A 19 9.50 -5.55 0.11
C ILE A 19 10.67 -6.53 0.16
N LYS A 20 11.32 -6.71 1.32
CA LYS A 20 12.46 -7.64 1.44
C LYS A 20 12.04 -9.08 1.12
N VAL A 21 10.89 -9.53 1.62
CA VAL A 21 10.31 -10.85 1.30
C VAL A 21 10.12 -11.02 -0.21
N ALA A 22 9.62 -9.99 -0.91
CA ALA A 22 9.42 -10.03 -2.36
C ALA A 22 10.74 -10.07 -3.15
N MET A 23 11.82 -9.51 -2.60
CA MET A 23 13.15 -9.48 -3.23
C MET A 23 14.00 -10.72 -2.94
N THR A 24 13.69 -11.47 -1.87
CA THR A 24 14.42 -12.69 -1.51
C THR A 24 14.14 -13.82 -2.51
N LYS A 25 15.16 -14.22 -3.28
CA LYS A 25 15.06 -15.33 -4.23
C LYS A 25 14.71 -16.64 -3.52
N GLY A 26 13.72 -17.35 -4.06
CA GLY A 26 13.28 -18.64 -3.54
C GLY A 26 12.28 -18.55 -2.37
N MET A 27 12.05 -17.37 -1.82
CA MET A 27 11.03 -17.16 -0.80
C MET A 27 9.68 -16.82 -1.46
N THR A 28 8.66 -17.59 -1.12
CA THR A 28 7.30 -17.38 -1.62
C THR A 28 6.34 -17.27 -0.45
N MET A 29 5.17 -16.66 -0.67
CA MET A 29 4.11 -16.66 0.34
C MET A 29 3.71 -18.10 0.73
N THR A 30 3.85 -19.05 -0.18
CA THR A 30 3.60 -20.48 0.07
C THR A 30 4.66 -21.11 0.96
N SER A 31 5.95 -20.75 0.83
CA SER A 31 7.00 -21.27 1.72
C SER A 31 6.86 -20.71 3.13
N LEU A 32 6.59 -19.41 3.27
CA LEU A 32 6.27 -18.79 4.56
C LEU A 32 5.06 -19.43 5.24
N ALA A 33 3.99 -19.68 4.47
CA ALA A 33 2.78 -20.34 4.96
C ALA A 33 3.08 -21.71 5.59
N LYS A 34 3.97 -22.50 4.95
CA LYS A 34 4.39 -23.81 5.46
C LYS A 34 5.15 -23.69 6.79
N VAL A 35 6.12 -22.78 6.87
CA VAL A 35 6.90 -22.54 8.10
C VAL A 35 6.01 -22.10 9.26
N MET A 36 5.04 -21.24 8.95
CA MET A 36 4.15 -20.66 9.95
C MET A 36 2.93 -21.53 10.29
N HIS A 37 2.73 -22.66 9.59
CA HIS A 37 1.56 -23.52 9.71
C HIS A 37 0.22 -22.77 9.54
N ILE A 38 0.15 -21.87 8.55
CA ILE A 38 -1.06 -21.12 8.21
C ILE A 38 -1.28 -21.07 6.70
N ASP A 39 -2.46 -20.63 6.27
CA ASP A 39 -2.75 -20.44 4.84
C ASP A 39 -1.91 -19.33 4.20
N ARG A 40 -1.56 -19.53 2.92
CA ARG A 40 -0.91 -18.53 2.07
C ARG A 40 -1.65 -17.19 2.06
N ASN A 41 -2.98 -17.23 1.99
CA ASN A 41 -3.79 -16.02 1.96
C ASN A 41 -3.72 -15.27 3.29
N THR A 42 -3.59 -15.98 4.41
CA THR A 42 -3.39 -15.38 5.73
C THR A 42 -2.04 -14.69 5.81
N VAL A 43 -0.97 -15.30 5.29
CA VAL A 43 0.35 -14.65 5.21
C VAL A 43 0.27 -13.36 4.38
N LYS A 44 -0.34 -13.46 3.19
CA LYS A 44 -0.50 -12.31 2.28
C LYS A 44 -1.27 -11.18 2.96
N ASN A 45 -2.45 -11.47 3.52
CA ASN A 45 -3.30 -10.47 4.15
C ASN A 45 -2.61 -9.81 5.35
N ARG A 46 -1.85 -10.56 6.15
CA ARG A 46 -1.09 -9.99 7.27
C ARG A 46 -0.01 -9.01 6.81
N LEU A 47 0.75 -9.38 5.78
CA LEU A 47 1.78 -8.50 5.23
C LEU A 47 1.19 -7.25 4.54
N GLU A 48 0.05 -7.38 3.87
CA GLU A 48 -0.62 -6.24 3.21
C GLU A 48 -1.32 -5.31 4.21
N SER A 49 -1.92 -5.86 5.26
CA SER A 49 -2.68 -5.07 6.26
C SER A 49 -1.81 -4.37 7.29
N GLY A 50 -0.56 -4.81 7.47
CA GLY A 50 0.26 -4.33 8.60
C GLY A 50 -0.07 -4.99 9.94
N ASP A 51 -1.10 -5.84 10.01
CA ASP A 51 -1.49 -6.56 11.22
C ASP A 51 -0.63 -7.83 11.39
N VAL A 52 0.64 -7.60 11.72
CA VAL A 52 1.63 -8.64 11.93
C VAL A 52 1.98 -8.68 13.41
N SER A 53 1.66 -9.80 14.07
CA SER A 53 2.10 -10.02 15.45
C SER A 53 3.63 -10.05 15.54
N LEU A 54 4.20 -9.59 16.65
CA LEU A 54 5.65 -9.53 16.83
C LEU A 54 6.33 -10.90 16.60
N LYS A 55 5.70 -11.99 17.06
CA LYS A 55 6.16 -13.36 16.79
C LYS A 55 6.22 -13.66 15.29
N THR A 56 5.20 -13.28 14.55
CA THR A 56 5.14 -13.47 13.10
C THR A 56 6.22 -12.67 12.39
N PHE A 57 6.41 -11.41 12.80
CA PHE A 57 7.45 -10.54 12.27
C PHE A 57 8.84 -11.19 12.36
N PHE A 58 9.22 -11.68 13.55
CA PHE A 58 10.52 -12.33 13.75
C PHE A 58 10.69 -13.60 12.92
N VAL A 59 9.64 -14.43 12.79
CA VAL A 59 9.69 -15.63 11.94
C VAL A 59 9.90 -15.26 10.48
N ILE A 60 9.13 -14.31 9.95
CA ILE A 60 9.25 -13.90 8.54
C ILE A 60 10.62 -13.25 8.29
N ALA A 61 11.13 -12.43 9.22
CA ALA A 61 12.45 -11.82 9.10
C ALA A 61 13.57 -12.88 9.08
N ALA A 62 13.51 -13.88 9.96
CA ALA A 62 14.47 -14.99 10.00
C ALA A 62 14.46 -15.79 8.70
N GLU A 63 13.27 -16.15 8.20
CA GLU A 63 13.11 -16.87 6.92
C GLU A 63 13.60 -16.03 5.73
N ALA A 64 13.41 -14.70 5.77
CA ALA A 64 13.89 -13.78 4.76
C ALA A 64 15.41 -13.54 4.81
N GLY A 65 16.12 -14.08 5.82
CA GLY A 65 17.53 -13.77 6.07
C GLY A 65 17.77 -12.31 6.45
N CYS A 66 16.77 -11.64 7.03
CA CYS A 66 16.82 -10.24 7.41
C CYS A 66 17.06 -10.08 8.92
N ASP A 67 17.84 -9.08 9.30
CA ASP A 67 17.93 -8.67 10.70
C ASP A 67 16.66 -7.88 11.10
N PRO A 68 15.84 -8.41 12.03
CA PRO A 68 14.63 -7.74 12.50
C PRO A 68 14.92 -6.38 13.15
N LEU A 69 16.06 -6.20 13.81
CA LEU A 69 16.42 -4.93 14.44
C LEU A 69 16.80 -3.88 13.39
N ALA A 70 17.49 -4.28 12.32
CA ALA A 70 17.80 -3.41 11.20
C ALA A 70 16.51 -2.90 10.51
N LEU A 71 15.52 -3.78 10.32
CA LEU A 71 14.21 -3.40 9.77
C LEU A 71 13.47 -2.37 10.64
N ILE A 72 13.53 -2.54 11.97
CA ILE A 72 12.93 -1.58 12.91
C ILE A 72 13.68 -0.25 12.87
N ALA A 73 15.02 -0.28 12.85
CA ALA A 73 15.83 0.93 12.79
C ALA A 73 15.58 1.74 11.50
N GLU A 74 15.55 1.07 10.33
CA GLU A 74 15.20 1.68 9.05
C GLU A 74 13.83 2.39 9.11
N ALA A 75 12.82 1.73 9.68
CA ALA A 75 11.49 2.30 9.82
C ALA A 75 11.44 3.51 10.76
N ILE A 76 12.18 3.47 11.88
CA ILE A 76 12.30 4.61 12.81
C ILE A 76 12.91 5.81 12.09
N GLU A 77 13.95 5.62 11.27
CA GLU A 77 14.55 6.71 10.50
C GLU A 77 13.59 7.31 9.47
N VAL A 78 12.82 6.47 8.76
CA VAL A 78 11.84 6.93 7.76
C VAL A 78 10.75 7.76 8.42
N VAL A 79 10.15 7.28 9.51
CA VAL A 79 9.13 8.01 10.26
C VAL A 79 9.71 9.29 10.87
N GLY A 80 10.95 9.22 11.39
CA GLY A 80 11.67 10.38 11.92
C GLY A 80 11.90 11.46 10.86
N ARG A 81 12.32 11.10 9.64
CA ARG A 81 12.47 12.03 8.51
C ARG A 81 11.16 12.70 8.13
N ARG A 82 10.06 11.94 8.02
CA ARG A 82 8.72 12.48 7.69
C ARG A 82 8.19 13.46 8.74
N ALA A 83 8.59 13.32 10.00
CA ALA A 83 8.22 14.25 11.05
C ALA A 83 8.95 15.61 10.95
N ILE A 84 10.08 15.66 10.24
CA ILE A 84 10.94 16.85 10.11
C ILE A 84 10.71 17.54 8.76
N GLU A 85 10.27 16.81 7.73
CA GLU A 85 9.98 17.41 6.43
C GLU A 85 8.72 18.30 6.48
N PRO A 86 8.84 19.61 6.18
CA PRO A 86 7.67 20.45 5.99
C PRO A 86 6.85 19.91 4.82
N LYS A 87 5.55 19.76 5.06
CA LYS A 87 4.54 19.37 4.06
C LYS A 87 4.83 20.12 2.74
N PRO A 88 4.90 19.45 1.58
CA PRO A 88 5.14 20.15 0.33
C PRO A 88 4.06 21.22 0.17
N THR A 89 4.47 22.49 0.07
CA THR A 89 3.57 23.55 -0.34
C THR A 89 3.11 23.20 -1.74
N ASP A 90 1.82 22.90 -1.86
CA ASP A 90 1.16 22.59 -3.13
C ASP A 90 1.10 23.88 -3.98
N ASN A 91 2.26 24.26 -4.52
CA ASN A 91 2.42 25.35 -5.46
C ASN A 91 2.04 24.87 -6.87
N ARG A 92 0.93 24.13 -7.01
CA ARG A 92 0.36 23.88 -8.34
C ARG A 92 -0.19 25.20 -8.87
N PRO A 93 0.30 25.69 -10.03
CA PRO A 93 -0.40 26.76 -10.74
C PRO A 93 -1.80 26.25 -11.05
N LYS A 94 -2.83 27.02 -10.66
CA LYS A 94 -4.21 26.79 -11.11
C LYS A 94 -4.20 26.94 -12.64
N THR A 95 -4.07 25.84 -13.36
CA THR A 95 -4.29 25.82 -14.80
C THR A 95 -5.79 25.94 -15.01
N ASN A 96 -6.23 27.16 -15.32
CA ASN A 96 -7.57 27.45 -15.84
C ASN A 96 -7.73 26.72 -17.18
N ARG A 97 -8.03 25.42 -17.14
CA ARG A 97 -8.39 24.65 -18.32
C ARG A 97 -9.86 24.94 -18.62
N PRO A 98 -10.19 25.61 -19.74
CA PRO A 98 -11.59 25.80 -20.10
C PRO A 98 -12.24 24.43 -20.34
N GLN A 99 -13.40 24.20 -19.72
CA GLN A 99 -14.21 23.02 -19.96
C GLN A 99 -14.63 22.99 -21.45
N PRO A 100 -14.49 21.86 -22.16
CA PRO A 100 -15.08 21.71 -23.48
C PRO A 100 -16.61 21.63 -23.33
N SER A 101 -17.30 22.65 -23.82
CA SER A 101 -18.75 22.71 -23.92
C SER A 101 -19.26 21.61 -24.86
N THR A 102 -19.94 20.61 -24.33
CA THR A 102 -20.62 19.57 -25.13
C THR A 102 -22.00 20.07 -25.55
N ARG A 103 -22.06 21.04 -26.47
CA ARG A 103 -23.30 21.35 -27.20
C ARG A 103 -23.51 20.33 -28.31
N ILE A 104 -24.02 19.14 -27.97
CA ILE A 104 -24.51 18.19 -28.98
C ILE A 104 -25.96 18.58 -29.32
N LYS A 105 -26.09 19.35 -30.39
CA LYS A 105 -27.36 19.63 -31.07
C LYS A 105 -27.77 18.37 -31.85
N LYS A 106 -28.59 17.48 -31.27
CA LYS A 106 -29.21 16.39 -32.01
C LYS A 106 -30.55 16.85 -32.58
N GLY A 107 -30.60 16.87 -33.91
CA GLY A 107 -31.70 17.34 -34.72
C GLY A 107 -32.95 16.48 -34.62
N ASN A 108 -34.06 17.18 -34.86
CA ASN A 108 -35.40 16.69 -35.04
C ASN A 108 -35.48 15.89 -36.36
N HIS A 109 -35.99 14.65 -36.32
CA HIS A 109 -36.50 13.97 -37.51
C HIS A 109 -37.86 13.33 -37.19
N HIS A 110 -38.88 13.87 -37.86
CA HIS A 110 -40.22 13.31 -38.03
C HIS A 110 -40.21 12.05 -38.91
N GLY A 111 -41.22 11.19 -38.72
CA GLY A 111 -41.63 10.15 -39.68
C GLY A 111 -41.97 8.83 -38.98
N SER A 112 -43.26 8.60 -38.68
CA SER A 112 -44.21 7.76 -39.45
C SER A 112 -44.07 6.27 -39.12
N HIS A 113 -44.95 5.70 -38.30
CA HIS A 113 -46.26 5.11 -38.64
C HIS A 113 -46.16 3.68 -39.23
N LEU A 114 -46.88 2.77 -38.57
CA LEU A 114 -47.25 1.36 -38.86
C LEU A 114 -46.24 0.31 -38.38
N SER A 115 -46.65 -0.73 -37.63
CA SER A 115 -47.91 -1.48 -37.76
C SER A 115 -48.48 -2.00 -36.44
N ARG A 116 -49.77 -1.76 -36.21
CA ARG A 116 -50.77 -2.83 -36.06
C ARG A 116 -52.14 -2.31 -36.46
#